data_AF-A0A923J315-F1
#
_entry.id   AF-A0A923J315-F1
#
_cell.length_a   1.000
_cell.length_b   1.000
_cell.length_c   1.000
_cell.angle_alpha   90.00
_cell.angle_beta   90.00
_cell.angle_gamma   90.00
#
_symmetry.space_group_name_H-M   'P 1'
#
loop_
_entity.id
_entity.type
_entity.pdbx_description
1 polymer ?
#
loop_
_entity_poly.entity_id
_entity_poly.type
_entity_poly.pdbx_seq_one_letter_code
_entity_poly.pdbx_strand_id
1 'polypeptide(L)'
;MNEKDILEYVRKDPYYIKSLPNITEEVALIAVEENGSLLKYIKNPSDKVIWKALKSSPWAVEYVKDPSEEMCLFCVKDSWNTLKLIKNPSYEVIKEAVKAKGWAIQYVNNPDFQIQKIAIEKDFDSIKFIESPINEIQLLAVKKDWSAIKYIDMPCIEAEIEAVKKNEEAMRYMNNLSKEKIIEFVKVNVKIVKYLDKNAVELLEDIIKQQIGKADVEDQYILDFIQCEVFSFDKVRFIYKNGSMKAKRILLDYKLSI
;
A
#
# COMPACT_ATOMS: atom_id res chain seq x y z
N MET A 1 -48.88 2.17 27.80
CA MET A 1 -48.46 1.04 26.95
C MET A 1 -47.63 0.11 27.82
N ASN A 2 -47.90 -1.19 27.79
CA ASN A 2 -47.17 -2.17 28.61
C ASN A 2 -45.86 -2.59 27.92
N GLU A 3 -44.99 -3.32 28.62
CA GLU A 3 -43.69 -3.76 28.08
C GLU A 3 -43.83 -4.70 26.88
N LYS A 4 -44.83 -5.59 26.88
CA LYS A 4 -45.09 -6.51 25.76
C LYS A 4 -45.44 -5.75 24.47
N ASP A 5 -46.26 -4.72 24.58
CA ASP A 5 -46.61 -3.84 23.46
C ASP A 5 -45.35 -3.13 22.95
N ILE A 6 -44.52 -2.59 23.85
CA ILE A 6 -43.24 -1.92 23.48
C ILE A 6 -42.35 -2.88 22.70
N LEU A 7 -42.18 -4.12 23.19
CA LEU A 7 -41.38 -5.14 22.52
C LEU A 7 -41.94 -5.46 21.12
N GLU A 8 -43.26 -5.53 20.96
CA GLU A 8 -43.87 -5.75 19.65
C GLU A 8 -43.65 -4.58 18.68
N TYR A 9 -43.76 -3.33 19.17
CA TYR A 9 -43.48 -2.14 18.38
C TYR A 9 -42.01 -2.08 17.95
N VAL A 10 -41.08 -2.31 18.87
CA VAL A 10 -39.63 -2.27 18.57
C VAL A 10 -39.22 -3.40 17.64
N ARG A 11 -39.86 -4.58 17.70
CA ARG A 11 -39.65 -5.65 16.70
C ARG A 11 -40.11 -5.25 15.29
N LYS A 12 -41.18 -4.47 15.17
CA LYS A 12 -41.69 -4.00 13.86
C LYS A 12 -40.91 -2.78 13.34
N ASP A 13 -40.50 -1.90 14.25
CA ASP A 13 -39.71 -0.70 13.96
C ASP A 13 -38.69 -0.44 15.10
N PRO A 14 -37.43 -0.89 14.92
CA PRO A 14 -36.38 -0.68 15.91
C PRO A 14 -36.13 0.79 16.26
N TYR A 15 -36.44 1.75 15.36
CA TYR A 15 -36.24 3.18 15.62
C TYR A 15 -37.21 3.76 16.65
N TYR A 16 -38.29 3.03 16.96
CA TYR A 16 -39.23 3.42 18.02
C TYR A 16 -38.53 3.60 19.38
N ILE A 17 -37.38 2.95 19.60
CA ILE A 17 -36.54 3.13 20.79
C ILE A 17 -36.19 4.60 21.09
N LYS A 18 -36.10 5.46 20.07
CA LYS A 18 -35.83 6.90 20.21
C LYS A 18 -36.93 7.64 20.99
N SER A 19 -38.16 7.15 20.90
CA SER A 19 -39.35 7.77 21.50
C SER A 19 -39.64 7.25 22.91
N LEU A 20 -38.87 6.25 23.38
CA LEU A 20 -39.11 5.62 24.68
C LEU A 20 -38.50 6.45 25.81
N PRO A 21 -39.28 6.79 26.85
CA PRO A 21 -38.76 7.53 28.01
C PRO A 21 -37.84 6.66 28.89
N ASN A 22 -38.06 5.34 28.89
CA ASN A 22 -37.25 4.37 29.60
C ASN A 22 -37.04 3.14 28.70
N ILE A 23 -35.80 2.65 28.60
CA ILE A 23 -35.41 1.53 27.75
C ILE A 23 -34.98 0.39 28.68
N THR A 24 -35.74 -0.70 28.70
CA THR A 24 -35.36 -1.92 29.44
C THR A 24 -34.29 -2.68 28.67
N GLU A 25 -33.53 -3.55 29.35
CA GLU A 25 -32.46 -4.32 28.69
C GLU A 25 -33.01 -5.20 27.55
N GLU A 26 -34.20 -5.79 27.70
CA GLU A 26 -34.82 -6.61 26.65
C GLU A 26 -35.15 -5.77 25.40
N VAL A 27 -35.72 -4.58 25.59
CA VAL A 27 -36.01 -3.64 24.50
C VAL A 27 -34.72 -3.18 23.81
N ALA A 28 -33.69 -2.86 24.59
CA ALA A 28 -32.37 -2.50 24.09
C ALA A 28 -31.77 -3.61 23.23
N LEU A 29 -31.81 -4.86 23.70
CA LEU A 29 -31.25 -6.02 22.99
C LEU A 29 -31.93 -6.26 21.64
N ILE A 30 -33.26 -6.15 21.57
CA ILE A 30 -34.00 -6.30 20.30
C ILE A 30 -33.64 -5.18 19.34
N ALA A 31 -33.61 -3.92 19.81
CA ALA A 31 -33.33 -2.79 18.95
C ALA A 31 -31.91 -2.85 18.35
N VAL A 32 -30.91 -3.13 19.17
CA VAL A 32 -29.51 -3.16 18.69
C VAL A 32 -29.16 -4.44 17.93
N GLU A 33 -29.95 -5.51 18.06
CA GLU A 33 -29.84 -6.70 17.22
C GLU A 33 -30.14 -6.37 15.76
N GLU A 34 -31.25 -5.68 15.52
CA GLU A 34 -31.67 -5.25 14.17
C GLU A 34 -30.78 -4.13 13.62
N ASN A 35 -30.33 -3.20 14.49
CA ASN A 35 -29.41 -2.14 14.08
C ASN A 35 -28.51 -1.68 15.23
N GLY A 36 -27.25 -2.12 15.21
CA GLY A 36 -26.25 -1.74 16.22
C GLY A 36 -26.08 -0.23 16.43
N SER A 37 -26.36 0.62 15.43
CA SER A 37 -26.25 2.08 15.56
C SER A 37 -27.29 2.71 16.49
N LEU A 38 -28.34 1.95 16.86
CA LEU A 38 -29.33 2.39 17.84
C LEU A 38 -28.77 2.45 19.27
N LEU A 39 -27.57 1.90 19.50
CA LEU A 39 -26.85 2.01 20.77
C LEU A 39 -26.75 3.46 21.27
N LYS A 40 -26.64 4.44 20.36
CA LYS A 40 -26.58 5.87 20.69
C LYS A 40 -27.77 6.43 21.47
N TYR A 41 -28.92 5.75 21.43
CA TYR A 41 -30.13 6.15 22.15
C TYR A 41 -30.24 5.51 23.54
N ILE A 42 -29.39 4.53 23.85
CA ILE A 42 -29.43 3.78 25.10
C ILE A 42 -28.50 4.43 26.10
N LYS A 43 -29.04 4.90 27.22
CA LYS A 43 -28.24 5.48 28.31
C LYS A 43 -27.66 4.36 29.17
N ASN A 44 -26.35 4.39 29.43
CA ASN A 44 -25.62 3.42 30.25
C ASN A 44 -25.92 1.94 29.85
N PRO A 45 -25.69 1.56 28.58
CA PRO A 45 -25.95 0.19 28.13
C PRO A 45 -25.06 -0.81 28.89
N SER A 46 -25.59 -2.01 29.15
CA SER A 46 -24.80 -3.12 29.68
C SER A 46 -23.82 -3.65 28.62
N ASP A 47 -22.75 -4.32 29.04
CA ASP A 47 -21.82 -4.99 28.12
C ASP A 47 -22.54 -5.96 27.17
N LYS A 48 -23.62 -6.61 27.64
CA LYS A 48 -24.43 -7.51 26.83
C LYS A 48 -25.11 -6.76 25.68
N VAL A 49 -25.68 -5.58 25.94
CA VAL A 49 -26.28 -4.71 24.92
C VAL A 49 -25.21 -4.17 23.97
N ILE A 50 -24.07 -3.73 24.50
CA ILE A 50 -22.94 -3.25 23.68
C ILE A 50 -22.46 -4.35 22.74
N TRP A 51 -22.18 -5.56 23.25
CA TRP A 51 -21.74 -6.67 22.41
C TRP A 51 -22.77 -7.08 21.35
N LYS A 52 -24.06 -7.04 21.69
CA LYS A 52 -25.13 -7.30 20.72
C LYS A 52 -25.11 -6.25 19.61
N ALA A 53 -24.93 -4.98 19.96
CA ALA A 53 -24.79 -3.88 19.01
C ALA A 53 -23.55 -4.02 18.12
N LEU A 54 -22.38 -4.31 18.70
CA LEU A 54 -21.13 -4.48 17.95
C LEU A 54 -21.19 -5.67 16.99
N LYS A 55 -21.80 -6.78 17.40
CA LYS A 55 -22.00 -7.96 16.53
C LYS A 55 -22.98 -7.69 15.39
N SER A 56 -23.94 -6.79 15.57
CA SER A 56 -24.84 -6.32 14.51
C SER A 56 -24.14 -5.32 13.59
N SER A 57 -23.35 -4.41 14.15
CA SER A 57 -22.57 -3.43 13.41
C SER A 57 -21.33 -2.98 14.21
N PRO A 58 -20.09 -3.28 13.78
CA PRO A 58 -18.88 -2.91 14.52
C PRO A 58 -18.68 -1.40 14.58
N TRP A 59 -19.27 -0.62 13.67
CA TRP A 59 -19.24 0.85 13.72
C TRP A 59 -19.97 1.43 14.94
N ALA A 60 -20.83 0.64 15.60
CA ALA A 60 -21.47 1.05 16.85
C ALA A 60 -20.47 1.33 17.98
N VAL A 61 -19.19 0.95 17.83
CA VAL A 61 -18.09 1.31 18.75
C VAL A 61 -17.97 2.82 18.96
N GLU A 62 -18.37 3.64 17.99
CA GLU A 62 -18.44 5.12 18.12
C GLU A 62 -19.31 5.57 19.29
N TYR A 63 -20.34 4.78 19.64
CA TYR A 63 -21.29 5.07 20.70
C TYR A 63 -20.96 4.40 22.03
N VAL A 64 -19.89 3.61 22.08
CA VAL A 64 -19.42 2.97 23.31
C VAL A 64 -18.52 3.94 24.06
N LYS A 65 -18.89 4.27 25.29
CA LYS A 65 -18.01 5.01 26.19
C LYS A 65 -16.93 4.05 26.71
N ASP A 66 -15.67 4.38 26.45
CA ASP A 66 -14.49 3.62 26.91
C ASP A 66 -14.55 2.12 26.55
N PRO A 67 -14.60 1.75 25.25
CA PRO A 67 -14.70 0.35 24.83
C PRO A 67 -13.53 -0.48 25.34
N SER A 68 -13.78 -1.73 25.73
CA SER A 68 -12.72 -2.63 26.17
C SER A 68 -11.76 -2.97 25.02
N GLU A 69 -10.55 -3.42 25.37
CA GLU A 69 -9.56 -3.92 24.40
C GLU A 69 -10.16 -5.00 23.49
N GLU A 70 -10.94 -5.93 24.07
CA GLU A 70 -11.60 -7.01 23.32
C GLU A 70 -12.63 -6.47 22.31
N MET A 71 -13.43 -5.48 22.72
CA MET A 71 -14.38 -4.81 21.82
C MET A 71 -13.67 -4.09 20.68
N CYS A 72 -12.59 -3.38 20.98
CA CYS A 72 -11.77 -2.69 19.99
C CYS A 72 -11.18 -3.67 18.98
N LEU A 73 -10.57 -4.76 19.46
CA LEU A 73 -10.00 -5.83 18.63
C LEU A 73 -11.07 -6.50 17.75
N PHE A 74 -12.26 -6.77 18.28
CA PHE A 74 -13.38 -7.30 17.51
C PHE A 74 -13.74 -6.35 16.34
N CYS A 75 -13.90 -5.06 16.63
CA CYS A 75 -14.34 -4.08 15.63
C CYS A 75 -13.32 -3.91 14.49
N VAL A 76 -12.02 -3.81 14.80
CA VAL A 76 -11.00 -3.61 13.76
C VAL A 76 -10.72 -4.86 12.94
N LYS A 77 -10.94 -6.06 13.51
CA LYS A 77 -10.83 -7.33 12.76
C LYS A 77 -11.99 -7.51 11.79
N ASP A 78 -13.19 -7.14 12.18
CA ASP A 78 -14.38 -7.21 11.32
C ASP A 78 -14.39 -6.10 10.27
N SER A 79 -14.10 -4.86 10.71
CA SER A 79 -14.09 -3.66 9.87
C SER A 79 -12.92 -2.76 10.24
N TRP A 80 -11.78 -2.93 9.55
CA TRP A 80 -10.51 -2.22 9.81
C TRP A 80 -10.63 -0.70 9.97
N ASN A 81 -11.56 -0.07 9.25
CA ASN A 81 -11.75 1.37 9.26
C ASN A 81 -12.52 1.88 10.49
N THR A 82 -13.00 0.99 11.37
CA THR A 82 -13.50 1.36 12.70
C THR A 82 -12.39 1.88 13.61
N LEU A 83 -11.11 1.65 13.26
CA LEU A 83 -9.97 2.23 13.96
C LEU A 83 -10.10 3.76 14.13
N LYS A 84 -10.66 4.46 13.14
CA LYS A 84 -10.88 5.92 13.20
C LYS A 84 -11.86 6.37 14.29
N LEU A 85 -12.69 5.46 14.79
CA LEU A 85 -13.73 5.70 15.80
C LEU A 85 -13.24 5.36 17.22
N ILE A 86 -12.14 4.60 17.33
CA ILE A 86 -11.57 4.18 18.61
C ILE A 86 -10.64 5.29 19.10
N LYS A 87 -10.95 5.86 20.27
CA LYS A 87 -10.11 6.89 20.90
C LYS A 87 -8.93 6.23 21.59
N ASN A 88 -7.71 6.72 21.32
CA ASN A 88 -6.46 6.22 21.89
C ASN A 88 -6.32 4.68 21.77
N PRO A 89 -6.39 4.10 20.55
CA PRO A 89 -6.31 2.66 20.37
C PRO A 89 -4.96 2.13 20.88
N SER A 90 -4.98 0.92 21.45
CA SER A 90 -3.75 0.24 21.85
C SER A 90 -2.89 -0.12 20.64
N TYR A 91 -1.62 -0.43 20.90
CA TYR A 91 -0.72 -0.95 19.86
C TYR A 91 -1.27 -2.21 19.18
N GLU A 92 -1.85 -3.15 19.92
CA GLU A 92 -2.40 -4.38 19.34
C GLU A 92 -3.68 -4.11 18.52
N VAL A 93 -4.53 -3.17 18.93
CA VAL A 93 -5.68 -2.73 18.13
C VAL A 93 -5.22 -2.11 16.81
N ILE A 94 -4.24 -1.21 16.84
CA ILE A 94 -3.65 -0.60 15.64
C ILE A 94 -3.08 -1.69 14.72
N LYS A 95 -2.27 -2.59 15.26
CA LYS A 95 -1.61 -3.66 14.52
C LYS A 95 -2.60 -4.62 13.88
N GLU A 96 -3.67 -5.01 14.57
CA GLU A 96 -4.70 -5.89 14.00
C GLU A 96 -5.50 -5.17 12.90
N ALA A 97 -5.81 -3.88 13.07
CA ALA A 97 -6.43 -3.08 12.01
C ALA A 97 -5.56 -3.02 10.74
N VAL A 98 -4.26 -2.76 10.89
CA VAL A 98 -3.30 -2.65 9.79
C VAL A 98 -3.03 -4.00 9.12
N LYS A 99 -3.01 -5.11 9.89
CA LYS A 99 -2.96 -6.46 9.32
C LYS A 99 -4.21 -6.81 8.50
N ALA A 100 -5.38 -6.36 8.95
CA ALA A 100 -6.64 -6.55 8.22
C ALA A 100 -6.62 -5.77 6.90
N LYS A 101 -6.18 -4.50 6.92
CA LYS A 101 -5.97 -3.67 5.72
C LYS A 101 -4.85 -2.66 5.96
N GLY A 102 -3.84 -2.62 5.08
CA GLY A 102 -2.68 -1.74 5.25
C GLY A 102 -3.05 -0.26 5.28
N TRP A 103 -4.11 0.11 4.56
CA TRP A 103 -4.68 1.46 4.56
C TRP A 103 -5.19 1.94 5.92
N ALA A 104 -5.37 1.06 6.91
CA ALA A 104 -5.74 1.47 8.26
C ALA A 104 -4.70 2.40 8.90
N ILE A 105 -3.44 2.37 8.43
CA ILE A 105 -2.37 3.26 8.90
C ILE A 105 -2.72 4.74 8.77
N GLN A 106 -3.64 5.12 7.86
CA GLN A 106 -4.11 6.50 7.70
C GLN A 106 -4.81 7.06 8.96
N TYR A 107 -5.24 6.19 9.89
CA TYR A 107 -5.86 6.56 11.15
C TYR A 107 -4.90 6.45 12.35
N VAL A 108 -3.62 6.18 12.10
CA VAL A 108 -2.59 6.02 13.14
C VAL A 108 -1.74 7.28 13.17
N ASN A 109 -1.71 7.95 14.31
CA ASN A 109 -0.81 9.09 14.52
C ASN A 109 0.61 8.59 14.76
N ASN A 110 1.59 9.08 13.99
CA ASN A 110 3.01 8.74 14.11
C ASN A 110 3.25 7.20 14.21
N PRO A 111 2.85 6.41 13.20
CA PRO A 111 3.03 4.96 13.23
C PRO A 111 4.51 4.62 13.35
N ASP A 112 4.85 3.72 14.26
CA ASP A 112 6.23 3.26 14.39
C ASP A 112 6.67 2.41 13.18
N PHE A 113 7.95 2.09 13.14
CA PHE A 113 8.54 1.31 12.07
C PHE A 113 7.84 -0.04 11.84
N GLN A 114 7.41 -0.74 12.89
CA GLN A 114 6.76 -2.05 12.75
C GLN A 114 5.36 -1.91 12.16
N ILE A 115 4.59 -0.92 12.59
CA ILE A 115 3.27 -0.64 12.02
C ILE A 115 3.38 -0.21 10.56
N GLN A 116 4.34 0.67 10.22
CA GLN A 116 4.63 1.06 8.84
C GLN A 116 4.96 -0.17 7.98
N LYS A 117 5.87 -1.04 8.47
CA LYS A 117 6.26 -2.26 7.77
C LYS A 117 5.07 -3.18 7.51
N ILE A 118 4.24 -3.46 8.51
CA ILE A 118 3.04 -4.29 8.35
C ILE A 118 2.09 -3.67 7.32
N ALA A 119 1.89 -2.35 7.35
CA ALA A 119 1.03 -1.65 6.40
C ALA A 119 1.52 -1.83 4.96
N ILE A 120 2.83 -1.63 4.71
CA ILE A 120 3.43 -1.80 3.39
C ILE A 120 3.40 -3.27 2.95
N GLU A 121 3.71 -4.20 3.85
CA GLU A 121 3.64 -5.64 3.58
C GLU A 121 2.22 -6.08 3.20
N LYS A 122 1.19 -5.44 3.77
CA LYS A 122 -0.19 -5.71 3.44
C LYS A 122 -0.63 -5.06 2.13
N ASP A 123 -0.44 -3.76 2.00
CA ASP A 123 -0.83 -2.94 0.85
C ASP A 123 0.30 -1.93 0.58
N PHE A 124 1.10 -2.14 -0.48
CA PHE A 124 2.31 -1.33 -0.75
C PHE A 124 1.99 0.17 -0.89
N ASP A 125 0.81 0.50 -1.41
CA ASP A 125 0.36 1.86 -1.64
C ASP A 125 -0.07 2.57 -0.36
N SER A 126 -0.07 1.88 0.80
CA SER A 126 -0.23 2.51 2.12
C SER A 126 0.86 3.52 2.42
N ILE A 127 2.00 3.48 1.71
CA ILE A 127 3.07 4.47 1.84
C ILE A 127 2.57 5.89 1.60
N LYS A 128 1.50 6.08 0.82
CA LYS A 128 0.86 7.40 0.59
C LYS A 128 0.30 8.05 1.86
N PHE A 129 0.11 7.26 2.93
CA PHE A 129 -0.40 7.71 4.22
C PHE A 129 0.69 7.82 5.29
N ILE A 130 1.95 7.55 4.95
CA ILE A 130 3.08 7.64 5.87
C ILE A 130 3.78 8.96 5.60
N GLU A 131 3.82 9.83 6.60
CA GLU A 131 4.59 11.07 6.53
C GLU A 131 6.09 10.76 6.63
N SER A 132 6.88 11.27 5.68
CA SER A 132 8.34 11.13 5.63
C SER A 132 8.85 9.70 5.92
N PRO A 133 8.44 8.68 5.14
CA PRO A 133 8.85 7.30 5.36
C PRO A 133 10.37 7.17 5.28
N ILE A 134 10.98 6.44 6.20
CA ILE A 134 12.44 6.19 6.16
C ILE A 134 12.82 5.34 4.93
N ASN A 135 14.08 5.42 4.50
CA ASN A 135 14.59 4.72 3.32
C ASN A 135 14.23 3.23 3.28
N GLU A 136 14.26 2.53 4.41
CA GLU A 136 13.90 1.11 4.47
C GLU A 136 12.43 0.86 4.10
N ILE A 137 11.50 1.71 4.56
CA ILE A 137 10.07 1.64 4.26
C ILE A 137 9.80 2.01 2.80
N GLN A 138 10.49 3.04 2.29
CA GLN A 138 10.44 3.42 0.88
C GLN A 138 10.87 2.26 -0.03
N LEU A 139 12.03 1.68 0.24
CA LEU A 139 12.57 0.57 -0.52
C LEU A 139 11.67 -0.67 -0.43
N LEU A 140 11.11 -0.95 0.75
CA LEU A 140 10.15 -2.05 0.94
C LEU A 140 8.90 -1.88 0.05
N ALA A 141 8.34 -0.67 -0.02
CA ALA A 141 7.16 -0.40 -0.85
C ALA A 141 7.47 -0.60 -2.34
N VAL A 142 8.59 -0.07 -2.83
CA VAL A 142 9.04 -0.23 -4.22
C VAL A 142 9.39 -1.69 -4.55
N LYS A 143 9.98 -2.42 -3.59
CA LYS A 143 10.23 -3.87 -3.73
C LYS A 143 8.96 -4.70 -3.82
N LYS A 144 7.82 -4.22 -3.31
CA LYS A 144 6.53 -4.86 -3.57
C LYS A 144 5.96 -4.46 -4.92
N ASP A 145 5.96 -3.18 -5.24
CA ASP A 145 5.49 -2.67 -6.53
C ASP A 145 6.26 -1.39 -6.88
N TRP A 146 6.87 -1.36 -8.07
CA TRP A 146 7.69 -0.24 -8.50
C TRP A 146 6.90 1.08 -8.53
N SER A 147 5.59 1.01 -8.77
CA SER A 147 4.72 2.17 -8.86
C SER A 147 4.49 2.85 -7.51
N ALA A 148 4.92 2.24 -6.39
CA ALA A 148 4.95 2.88 -5.08
C ALA A 148 5.74 4.20 -5.11
N ILE A 149 6.74 4.30 -5.99
CA ILE A 149 7.57 5.51 -6.16
C ILE A 149 6.73 6.77 -6.40
N LYS A 150 5.54 6.64 -7.02
CA LYS A 150 4.63 7.76 -7.30
C LYS A 150 4.07 8.43 -6.04
N TYR A 151 4.12 7.74 -4.90
CA TYR A 151 3.55 8.18 -3.62
C TYR A 151 4.60 8.65 -2.62
N ILE A 152 5.89 8.56 -2.96
CA ILE A 152 6.99 8.90 -2.07
C ILE A 152 7.44 10.30 -2.42
N ASP A 153 7.25 11.24 -1.48
CA ASP A 153 7.89 12.54 -1.60
C ASP A 153 9.40 12.40 -1.32
N MET A 154 10.22 12.93 -2.24
CA MET A 154 11.68 12.82 -2.21
C MET A 154 12.20 11.38 -1.94
N PRO A 155 12.04 10.45 -2.88
CA PRO A 155 12.49 9.08 -2.70
C PRO A 155 14.01 8.99 -2.55
N CYS A 156 14.47 8.06 -1.72
CA CYS A 156 15.87 7.74 -1.57
C CYS A 156 16.41 7.07 -2.84
N ILE A 157 17.71 7.24 -3.11
CA ILE A 157 18.32 6.77 -4.36
C ILE A 157 18.17 5.26 -4.54
N GLU A 158 18.20 4.49 -3.44
CA GLU A 158 18.02 3.04 -3.48
C GLU A 158 16.61 2.66 -3.95
N ALA A 159 15.58 3.38 -3.49
CA ALA A 159 14.20 3.17 -3.91
C ALA A 159 14.01 3.58 -5.38
N GLU A 160 14.63 4.67 -5.82
CA GLU A 160 14.62 5.09 -7.22
C GLU A 160 15.25 4.04 -8.15
N ILE A 161 16.45 3.56 -7.81
CA ILE A 161 17.17 2.53 -8.58
C ILE A 161 16.33 1.25 -8.67
N GLU A 162 15.75 0.81 -7.55
CA GLU A 162 14.90 -0.39 -7.51
C GLU A 162 13.64 -0.21 -8.38
N ALA A 163 13.02 0.97 -8.36
CA ALA A 163 11.83 1.26 -9.17
C ALA A 163 12.18 1.19 -10.67
N VAL A 164 13.29 1.82 -11.07
CA VAL A 164 13.77 1.82 -12.46
C VAL A 164 14.19 0.42 -12.91
N LYS A 165 14.89 -0.33 -12.05
CA LYS A 165 15.29 -1.71 -12.36
C LYS A 165 14.08 -2.56 -12.75
N LYS A 166 12.96 -2.38 -12.04
CA LYS A 166 11.72 -3.11 -12.30
C LYS A 166 10.94 -2.59 -13.49
N ASN A 167 10.86 -1.27 -13.68
CA ASN A 167 10.13 -0.67 -14.79
C ASN A 167 10.69 0.71 -15.15
N GLU A 168 11.02 0.92 -16.42
CA GLU A 168 11.51 2.21 -16.91
C GLU A 168 10.49 3.36 -16.76
N GLU A 169 9.19 3.04 -16.67
CA GLU A 169 8.12 4.03 -16.43
C GLU A 169 8.28 4.77 -15.10
N ALA A 170 9.05 4.22 -14.15
CA ALA A 170 9.41 4.91 -12.92
C ALA A 170 10.04 6.29 -13.17
N MET A 171 10.75 6.45 -14.30
CA MET A 171 11.33 7.73 -14.72
C MET A 171 10.32 8.88 -14.80
N ARG A 172 9.03 8.58 -15.06
CA ARG A 172 7.95 9.59 -15.13
C ARG A 172 7.65 10.24 -13.79
N TYR A 173 8.01 9.60 -12.70
CA TYR A 173 7.73 10.04 -11.32
C TYR A 173 8.98 10.56 -10.61
N MET A 174 10.12 10.63 -11.31
CA MET A 174 11.37 11.11 -10.74
C MET A 174 11.56 12.59 -11.00
N ASN A 175 11.64 13.36 -9.93
CA ASN A 175 11.99 14.78 -10.00
C ASN A 175 13.52 14.94 -9.87
N ASN A 176 14.06 16.03 -10.43
CA ASN A 176 15.47 16.41 -10.28
C ASN A 176 16.48 15.33 -10.76
N LEU A 177 16.29 14.81 -11.97
CA LEU A 177 17.22 13.87 -12.60
C LEU A 177 18.59 14.51 -12.86
N SER A 178 19.56 14.23 -11.98
CA SER A 178 20.96 14.61 -12.20
C SER A 178 21.65 13.63 -13.17
N LYS A 179 22.79 14.05 -13.73
CA LYS A 179 23.59 13.19 -14.61
C LYS A 179 24.03 11.90 -13.90
N GLU A 180 24.40 12.01 -12.63
CA GLU A 180 24.83 10.90 -11.78
C GLU A 180 23.69 9.89 -11.59
N LYS A 181 22.46 10.35 -11.31
CA LYS A 181 21.28 9.48 -11.21
C LYS A 181 21.02 8.75 -12.52
N ILE A 182 21.04 9.45 -13.64
CA ILE A 182 20.79 8.86 -14.96
C ILE A 182 21.84 7.77 -15.28
N ILE A 183 23.11 7.99 -14.91
CA ILE A 183 24.16 6.98 -15.06
C ILE A 183 23.87 5.72 -14.23
N GLU A 184 23.40 5.86 -12.98
CA GLU A 184 23.02 4.70 -12.17
C GLU A 184 21.77 3.98 -12.72
N PHE A 185 20.78 4.74 -13.17
CA PHE A 185 19.54 4.21 -13.73
C PHE A 185 19.79 3.43 -15.03
N VAL A 186 20.63 3.94 -15.94
CA VAL A 186 20.89 3.25 -17.21
C VAL A 186 21.64 1.94 -16.98
N LYS A 187 22.45 1.83 -15.93
CA LYS A 187 23.16 0.58 -15.59
C LYS A 187 22.19 -0.53 -15.18
N VAL A 188 21.07 -0.19 -14.55
CA VAL A 188 20.08 -1.18 -14.09
C VAL A 188 18.94 -1.40 -15.09
N ASN A 189 18.62 -0.41 -15.93
CA ASN A 189 17.60 -0.55 -16.96
C ASN A 189 17.91 0.35 -18.17
N VAL A 190 18.37 -0.24 -19.26
CA VAL A 190 18.72 0.50 -20.47
C VAL A 190 17.51 1.16 -21.15
N LYS A 191 16.28 0.70 -20.90
CA LYS A 191 15.07 1.24 -21.53
C LYS A 191 14.73 2.65 -21.06
N ILE A 192 15.38 3.16 -20.01
CA ILE A 192 15.17 4.55 -19.58
C ILE A 192 15.54 5.56 -20.66
N VAL A 193 16.36 5.19 -21.65
CA VAL A 193 16.75 6.07 -22.76
C VAL A 193 15.54 6.61 -23.54
N LYS A 194 14.38 5.93 -23.47
CA LYS A 194 13.10 6.41 -24.02
C LYS A 194 12.61 7.72 -23.37
N TYR A 195 13.11 8.06 -22.19
CA TYR A 195 12.75 9.24 -21.41
C TYR A 195 13.81 10.34 -21.43
N LEU A 196 14.90 10.14 -22.18
CA LEU A 196 16.03 11.05 -22.22
C LEU A 196 16.10 11.76 -23.58
N ASP A 197 16.65 12.96 -23.59
CA ASP A 197 16.97 13.64 -24.84
C ASP A 197 18.17 12.98 -25.55
N LYS A 198 18.32 13.30 -26.84
CA LYS A 198 19.38 12.70 -27.68
C LYS A 198 20.79 12.96 -27.13
N ASN A 199 21.05 14.16 -26.59
CA ASN A 199 22.37 14.51 -26.07
C ASN A 199 22.71 13.69 -24.83
N ALA A 200 21.73 13.49 -23.94
CA ALA A 200 21.88 12.63 -22.78
C ALA A 200 22.17 11.18 -23.20
N VAL A 201 21.47 10.65 -24.21
CA VAL A 201 21.71 9.29 -24.72
C VAL A 201 23.13 9.12 -25.27
N GLU A 202 23.65 10.09 -26.01
CA GLU A 202 25.03 10.07 -26.54
C GLU A 202 26.08 9.98 -25.41
N LEU A 203 25.85 10.68 -24.29
CA LEU A 203 26.75 10.63 -23.12
C LEU A 203 26.71 9.27 -22.39
N LEU A 204 25.66 8.47 -22.58
CA LEU A 204 25.53 7.16 -21.95
C LEU A 204 26.15 6.03 -22.77
N GLU A 205 26.60 6.29 -24.00
CA GLU A 205 27.11 5.24 -24.89
C GLU A 205 28.26 4.46 -24.23
N ASP A 206 29.21 5.15 -23.59
CA ASP A 206 30.34 4.50 -22.93
C ASP A 206 29.93 3.72 -21.67
N ILE A 207 28.91 4.20 -20.95
CA ILE A 207 28.34 3.47 -19.81
C ILE A 207 27.66 2.18 -20.30
N ILE A 208 26.91 2.27 -21.40
CA ILE A 208 26.26 1.10 -22.00
C ILE A 208 27.31 0.10 -22.50
N LYS A 209 28.40 0.56 -23.15
CA LYS A 209 29.53 -0.31 -23.55
C LYS A 209 30.11 -1.07 -22.36
N GLN A 210 30.40 -0.35 -21.27
CA GLN A 210 30.91 -0.96 -20.05
C GLN A 210 29.93 -2.00 -19.48
N GLN A 211 28.64 -1.68 -19.48
CA GLN A 211 27.61 -2.56 -18.91
C GLN A 211 27.44 -3.85 -19.71
N ILE A 212 27.36 -3.79 -21.05
CA ILE A 212 27.28 -4.99 -21.89
C ILE A 212 28.60 -5.77 -21.93
N GLY A 213 29.71 -5.12 -21.61
CA GLY A 213 31.04 -5.72 -21.49
C GLY A 213 31.26 -6.54 -20.22
N LYS A 214 30.35 -6.46 -19.23
CA LYS A 214 30.45 -7.22 -17.98
C LYS A 214 30.29 -8.73 -18.21
N ALA A 215 31.14 -9.51 -17.53
CA ALA A 215 31.08 -10.98 -17.60
C ALA A 215 29.77 -11.53 -17.02
N ASP A 216 29.24 -10.85 -16.00
CA ASP A 216 28.02 -11.18 -15.27
C ASP A 216 26.80 -10.34 -15.71
N VAL A 217 26.87 -9.68 -16.87
CA VAL A 217 25.75 -8.86 -17.39
C VAL A 217 24.43 -9.64 -17.37
N GLU A 218 23.36 -9.00 -16.87
CA GLU A 218 22.04 -9.62 -16.78
C GLU A 218 21.47 -9.88 -18.19
N ASP A 219 20.87 -11.06 -18.39
CA ASP A 219 20.35 -11.49 -19.69
C ASP A 219 19.28 -10.52 -20.21
N GLN A 220 18.37 -10.12 -19.31
CA GLN A 220 17.30 -9.17 -19.61
C GLN A 220 17.84 -7.82 -20.06
N TYR A 221 18.95 -7.34 -19.49
CA TYR A 221 19.57 -6.08 -19.89
C TYR A 221 20.01 -6.10 -21.36
N ILE A 222 20.59 -7.22 -21.80
CA ILE A 222 21.02 -7.40 -23.19
C ILE A 222 19.80 -7.48 -24.12
N LEU A 223 18.76 -8.23 -23.74
CA LEU A 223 17.52 -8.33 -24.51
C LEU A 223 16.84 -6.97 -24.67
N ASP A 224 16.72 -6.22 -23.57
CA ASP A 224 16.15 -4.87 -23.54
C ASP A 224 16.97 -3.91 -24.42
N PHE A 225 18.31 -4.02 -24.38
CA PHE A 225 19.18 -3.23 -25.25
C PHE A 225 18.95 -3.55 -26.73
N ILE A 226 18.87 -4.83 -27.10
CA ILE A 226 18.64 -5.27 -28.49
C ILE A 226 17.29 -4.77 -29.01
N GLN A 227 16.25 -4.86 -28.17
CA GLN A 227 14.88 -4.48 -28.52
C GLN A 227 14.63 -2.96 -28.45
N CYS A 228 15.54 -2.18 -27.86
CA CYS A 228 15.35 -0.75 -27.71
C CYS A 228 15.38 -0.03 -29.06
N GLU A 229 14.24 0.54 -29.46
CA GLU A 229 14.06 1.24 -30.75
C GLU A 229 14.72 2.62 -30.79
N VAL A 230 15.04 3.20 -29.63
CA VAL A 230 15.67 4.53 -29.52
C VAL A 230 17.07 4.53 -30.14
N PHE A 231 17.79 3.41 -30.07
CA PHE A 231 19.12 3.29 -30.67
C PHE A 231 19.02 3.10 -32.19
N SER A 232 19.53 4.08 -32.93
CA SER A 232 19.58 4.08 -34.39
C SER A 232 20.81 3.39 -34.99
N PHE A 233 21.79 3.00 -34.18
CA PHE A 233 23.00 2.33 -34.63
C PHE A 233 22.84 0.81 -34.70
N ASP A 234 23.77 0.14 -35.40
CA ASP A 234 23.81 -1.32 -35.52
C ASP A 234 24.16 -1.96 -34.16
N LYS A 235 23.12 -2.39 -33.44
CA LYS A 235 23.22 -3.07 -32.14
C LYS A 235 23.95 -4.41 -32.21
N VAL A 236 23.88 -5.13 -33.34
CA VAL A 236 24.59 -6.39 -33.55
C VAL A 236 26.09 -6.12 -33.55
N ARG A 237 26.54 -5.20 -34.42
CA ARG A 237 27.95 -4.80 -34.49
C ARG A 237 28.43 -4.20 -33.16
N PHE A 238 27.58 -3.44 -32.48
CA PHE A 238 27.88 -2.85 -31.19
C PHE A 238 28.18 -3.91 -30.11
N ILE A 239 27.35 -4.95 -29.99
CA ILE A 239 27.57 -6.06 -29.05
C ILE A 239 28.79 -6.88 -29.44
N TYR A 240 29.02 -7.15 -30.73
CA TYR A 240 30.22 -7.89 -31.14
C TYR A 240 31.52 -7.17 -30.76
N LYS A 241 31.55 -5.84 -30.89
CA LYS A 241 32.72 -5.03 -30.58
C LYS A 241 32.94 -4.85 -29.08
N ASN A 242 31.87 -4.57 -28.33
CA ASN A 242 31.98 -4.08 -26.95
C ASN A 242 31.43 -5.06 -25.89
N GLY A 243 30.61 -6.03 -26.29
CA GLY A 243 29.94 -6.95 -25.38
C GLY A 243 30.82 -8.10 -24.89
N SER A 244 30.49 -8.62 -23.71
CA SER A 244 31.10 -9.83 -23.16
C SER A 244 30.75 -11.07 -23.99
N MET A 245 31.45 -12.19 -23.74
CA MET A 245 31.08 -13.48 -24.35
C MET A 245 29.64 -13.88 -24.03
N LYS A 246 29.18 -13.55 -22.81
CA LYS A 246 27.79 -13.77 -22.39
C LYS A 246 26.82 -12.94 -23.23
N ALA A 247 27.08 -11.64 -23.40
CA ALA A 247 26.26 -10.75 -24.24
C ALA A 247 26.18 -11.22 -25.70
N LYS A 248 27.31 -11.67 -26.27
CA LYS A 248 27.36 -12.22 -27.64
C LYS A 248 26.54 -13.49 -27.78
N ARG A 249 26.57 -14.39 -26.78
CA ARG A 249 25.75 -15.61 -26.76
C ARG A 249 24.26 -15.25 -26.74
N ILE A 250 23.84 -14.35 -25.84
CA ILE A 250 22.44 -13.90 -25.74
C ILE A 250 21.96 -13.30 -27.07
N LEU A 251 22.79 -12.51 -27.74
CA LEU A 251 22.47 -11.96 -29.06
C LEU A 251 22.24 -13.05 -30.11
N LEU A 252 23.09 -14.09 -30.14
CA LEU A 252 22.93 -15.22 -31.06
C LEU A 252 21.64 -15.98 -30.77
N ASP A 253 21.38 -16.29 -29.50
CA ASP A 253 20.17 -17.00 -29.07
C ASP A 253 18.90 -16.20 -29.47
N TYR A 254 18.91 -14.89 -29.24
CA TYR A 254 17.82 -14.01 -29.67
C TYR A 254 17.61 -14.03 -31.18
N LYS A 255 18.68 -13.99 -31.98
CA LYS A 255 18.59 -14.03 -33.46
C LYS A 255 18.06 -15.36 -33.99
N LEU A 256 18.28 -16.47 -33.29
CA LEU A 256 17.76 -17.79 -33.66
C LEU A 256 16.29 -18.00 -33.27
N SER A 257 15.77 -17.15 -32.38
CA SER A 257 14.39 -17.23 -31.87
C SER A 257 13.35 -16.44 -32.68
N ILE A 258 13.79 -15.66 -33.68
CA ILE A 258 12.97 -14.84 -34.57
C ILE A 258 12.87 -15.52 -35.93
#